data_AF-A0A6J4HI66-F1
#
_entry.id   AF-A0A6J4HI66-F1
#
_cell.length_a   1.000
_cell.length_b   1.000
_cell.length_c   1.000
_cell.angle_alpha   90.00
_cell.angle_beta   90.00
_cell.angle_gamma   90.00
#
_symmetry.space_group_name_H-M   'P 1'
#
loop_
_entity.id
_entity.type
_entity.pdbx_description
1 polymer ?
#
loop_
_entity_poly.entity_id
_entity_poly.type
_entity_poly.pdbx_seq_one_letter_code
_entity_poly.pdbx_strand_id
1 'polypeptide(L)'
;RFDRLAAEQATTIDRTKRKELVDEMQAILADELPQLSLYVPEQIAFADTKKFRGWAYTPGCPPCGISLNKRNLSSGNADPAPAA
;
A
#
# COMPACT_ATOMS: atom_id res chain seq x y z
N ARG A 1 -2.10 4.36 -24.91
CA ARG A 1 -3.26 3.51 -24.53
C ARG A 1 -3.38 3.41 -23.02
N PHE A 2 -2.30 3.03 -22.32
CA PHE A 2 -2.25 2.94 -20.86
C PHE A 2 -2.75 4.21 -20.14
N ASP A 3 -2.25 5.40 -20.49
CA ASP A 3 -2.63 6.66 -19.82
C ASP A 3 -4.13 6.95 -19.84
N ARG A 4 -4.80 6.60 -20.94
CA ARG A 4 -6.26 6.75 -21.07
C ARG A 4 -6.99 5.86 -20.06
N LEU A 5 -6.57 4.59 -19.94
CA LEU A 5 -7.13 3.64 -18.98
C LEU A 5 -6.84 4.07 -17.54
N ALA A 6 -5.64 4.60 -17.28
CA ALA A 6 -5.23 5.11 -15.98
C ALA A 6 -6.08 6.30 -15.51
N ALA A 7 -6.44 7.21 -16.42
CA ALA A 7 -7.36 8.30 -16.14
C ALA A 7 -8.79 7.79 -15.90
N GLU A 8 -9.27 6.85 -16.71
CA GLU A 8 -10.63 6.29 -16.62
C GLU A 8 -10.87 5.51 -15.32
N GLN A 9 -9.92 4.66 -14.91
CA GLN A 9 -10.05 3.90 -13.67
C GLN A 9 -10.11 4.80 -12.43
N ALA A 10 -9.41 5.94 -12.46
CA ALA A 10 -9.32 6.86 -11.33
C ALA A 10 -10.68 7.52 -10.99
N THR A 11 -11.57 7.65 -11.98
CA THR A 11 -12.91 8.23 -11.83
C THR A 11 -14.03 7.20 -11.82
N THR A 12 -13.71 5.91 -12.02
CA THR A 12 -14.72 4.84 -12.10
C THR A 12 -15.15 4.36 -10.71
N ILE A 13 -16.45 4.52 -10.41
CA ILE A 13 -17.04 4.11 -9.12
C ILE A 13 -17.42 2.62 -9.13
N ASP A 14 -17.94 2.12 -10.27
CA ASP A 14 -18.29 0.71 -10.41
C ASP A 14 -17.05 -0.18 -10.24
N ARG A 15 -17.10 -1.05 -9.23
CA ARG A 15 -15.95 -1.86 -8.83
C ARG A 15 -15.58 -2.89 -9.89
N THR A 16 -16.57 -3.52 -10.53
CA THR A 16 -16.35 -4.53 -11.56
C THR A 16 -15.72 -3.87 -12.76
N LYS A 17 -16.28 -2.74 -13.21
CA LYS A 17 -15.73 -1.98 -14.33
C LYS A 17 -14.31 -1.48 -14.05
N ARG A 18 -14.07 -0.93 -12.87
CA ARG A 18 -12.74 -0.45 -12.47
C ARG A 18 -11.72 -1.59 -12.46
N LYS A 19 -12.13 -2.80 -12.04
CA LYS A 19 -11.25 -3.97 -12.09
C LYS A 19 -10.86 -4.34 -13.52
N GLU A 20 -11.81 -4.37 -14.46
CA GLU A 20 -11.51 -4.66 -15.87
C GLU A 20 -10.49 -3.67 -16.46
N LEU A 21 -10.63 -2.38 -16.15
CA LEU A 21 -9.68 -1.35 -16.60
C LEU A 21 -8.27 -1.59 -16.05
N VAL A 22 -8.16 -1.94 -14.76
CA VAL A 22 -6.87 -2.25 -14.12
C VAL A 22 -6.27 -3.53 -14.70
N ASP A 23 -7.07 -4.56 -14.96
CA ASP A 23 -6.60 -5.81 -15.56
C ASP A 23 -6.04 -5.56 -16.97
N GLU A 24 -6.68 -4.70 -17.78
CA GLU A 24 -6.17 -4.30 -19.10
C GLU A 24 -4.84 -3.52 -18.98
N MET A 25 -4.72 -2.63 -17.99
CA MET A 25 -3.46 -1.93 -17.71
C MET A 25 -2.34 -2.91 -17.32
N GLN A 26 -2.63 -3.92 -16.50
CA GLN A 26 -1.67 -4.95 -16.11
C GLN A 26 -1.24 -5.82 -17.29
N ALA A 27 -2.15 -6.14 -18.22
CA ALA A 27 -1.83 -6.87 -19.44
C ALA A 27 -0.86 -6.09 -20.34
N ILE A 28 -1.05 -4.77 -20.50
CA ILE A 28 -0.12 -3.91 -21.26
C ILE A 28 1.28 -3.95 -20.63
N LEU A 29 1.38 -3.80 -19.31
CA LEU A 29 2.68 -3.83 -18.61
C LEU A 29 3.37 -5.20 -18.71
N ALA A 30 2.60 -6.29 -18.71
CA ALA A 30 3.13 -7.64 -18.84
C ALA A 30 3.68 -7.92 -20.24
N ASP A 31 3.04 -7.38 -21.28
CA ASP A 31 3.46 -7.54 -22.68
C ASP A 31 4.67 -6.65 -23.03
N GLU A 32 4.63 -5.39 -22.63
CA GLU A 32 5.69 -4.42 -22.95
C GLU A 32 6.93 -4.57 -22.04
N LEU A 33 6.78 -5.24 -20.88
CA LEU A 33 7.81 -5.46 -19.85
C LEU A 33 8.72 -4.24 -19.59
N PRO A 34 8.17 -3.04 -19.32
CA PRO A 34 8.99 -1.84 -19.10
C PRO A 34 9.79 -1.90 -17.79
N GLN A 35 9.38 -2.76 -16.86
CA GLN A 35 10.04 -3.00 -15.59
C GLN A 35 10.03 -4.49 -15.25
N LEU A 36 11.17 -5.02 -14.80
CA LEU A 36 11.27 -6.38 -14.28
C LEU A 36 11.18 -6.36 -12.75
N SER A 37 10.06 -6.84 -12.20
CA SER A 37 9.87 -6.98 -10.75
C SER A 37 10.72 -8.13 -10.20
N LEU A 38 11.69 -7.82 -9.34
CA LEU A 38 12.60 -8.82 -8.77
C LEU A 38 12.02 -9.48 -7.51
N TYR A 39 11.47 -8.67 -6.60
CA TYR A 39 10.82 -9.12 -5.37
C TYR A 39 9.97 -7.99 -4.78
N VAL A 40 9.07 -8.34 -3.86
CA VAL A 40 8.33 -7.38 -3.04
C VAL A 40 8.98 -7.32 -1.66
N PRO A 41 9.57 -6.18 -1.24
CA PRO A 41 10.24 -6.10 0.06
C PRO A 41 9.25 -6.14 1.22
N GLU A 42 9.60 -6.86 2.27
CA GLU A 42 8.97 -6.69 3.58
C GLU A 42 9.52 -5.44 4.27
N GLN A 43 8.64 -4.69 4.93
CA GLN A 43 9.07 -3.57 5.77
C GLN A 43 9.40 -4.06 7.16
N ILE A 44 10.68 -3.97 7.53
CA ILE A 44 11.20 -4.39 8.84
C ILE A 44 11.60 -3.14 9.62
N ALA A 45 11.13 -3.03 10.86
CA ALA A 45 11.49 -1.95 11.78
C ALA A 45 12.00 -2.53 13.11
N PHE A 46 13.04 -1.89 13.67
CA PHE A 46 13.64 -2.27 14.95
C PHE A 46 13.45 -1.17 15.99
N ALA A 47 13.24 -1.57 17.24
CA ALA A 47 12.86 -0.69 18.33
C ALA A 47 13.56 -1.07 19.65
N ASP A 48 14.06 -0.07 20.39
CA ASP A 48 14.50 -0.28 21.78
C ASP A 48 13.29 -0.34 22.71
N THR A 49 12.84 -1.56 23.02
CA THR A 49 11.67 -1.82 23.86
C THR A 49 11.84 -1.40 25.32
N LYS A 50 13.07 -1.09 25.76
CA LYS A 50 13.32 -0.55 27.11
C LYS A 50 12.96 0.93 27.21
N LYS A 51 13.15 1.67 26.11
CA LYS A 51 12.91 3.12 26.03
C LYS A 51 11.56 3.47 25.41
N PHE A 52 11.12 2.66 24.46
CA PHE A 52 9.96 2.95 23.64
C PHE A 52 8.90 1.87 23.81
N ARG A 53 7.71 2.29 24.24
CA ARG A 53 6.50 1.46 24.34
C ARG A 53 5.47 1.99 23.37
N GLY A 54 4.55 1.13 22.97
CA GLY A 54 3.56 1.54 22.00
C GLY A 54 4.12 1.59 20.56
N TRP A 55 4.46 0.45 19.93
CA TRP A 55 4.46 -0.16 18.53
C TRP A 55 3.19 -0.90 17.89
N ALA A 56 2.52 -0.37 16.86
CA ALA A 56 1.28 -0.89 16.26
C ALA A 56 1.55 -0.86 14.80
N TYR A 57 1.05 -1.90 14.19
CA TYR A 57 0.86 -1.93 12.77
C TYR A 57 -0.29 -0.98 12.43
N THR A 58 0.02 0.11 11.74
CA THR A 58 -0.99 0.92 11.05
C THR A 58 -1.17 0.32 9.65
N PRO A 59 -2.29 -0.37 9.36
CA PRO A 59 -2.55 -0.82 8.00
C PRO A 59 -2.75 0.42 7.12
N GLY A 60 -1.76 0.72 6.28
CA GLY A 60 -1.77 1.90 5.43
C GLY A 60 -0.53 1.97 4.55
N CYS A 61 -0.74 2.39 3.30
CA CYS A 61 0.15 2.38 2.12
C CYS A 61 1.64 2.72 2.41
N PRO A 62 2.51 1.69 2.51
CA PRO A 62 3.95 1.87 2.31
C PRO A 62 4.27 1.53 0.85
N PRO A 63 4.99 2.38 0.07
CA PRO A 63 5.98 3.40 0.48
C PRO A 63 5.45 4.86 0.41
N CYS A 64 4.14 5.05 0.44
CA CYS A 64 3.45 6.24 -0.05
C CYS A 64 3.61 7.47 0.87
N GLY A 65 4.31 7.35 2.00
CA GLY A 65 4.56 8.46 2.94
C GLY A 65 3.30 9.00 3.64
N ILE A 66 2.12 8.45 3.37
CA ILE A 66 0.85 8.83 3.99
C ILE A 66 0.47 7.78 5.03
N SER A 67 1.28 7.70 6.08
CA SER A 67 0.75 7.34 7.38
C SER A 67 -0.31 8.39 7.73
N LEU A 68 -1.59 8.00 7.85
CA LEU A 68 -2.64 8.89 8.37
C LEU A 68 -2.40 9.30 9.84
N ASN A 69 -1.31 8.79 10.45
CA ASN A 69 -0.64 9.36 11.61
C ASN A 69 0.57 10.21 11.12
N LYS A 70 0.59 11.49 11.44
CA LYS A 70 1.61 12.50 11.08
C LYS A 70 3.07 12.17 11.45
N ARG A 71 3.36 11.00 12.03
CA ARG A 71 4.67 10.64 12.57
C ARG A 71 5.37 9.46 11.90
N ASN A 72 4.78 8.76 10.92
CA ASN A 72 5.41 7.57 10.30
C ASN A 72 5.98 6.59 11.37
N LEU A 73 5.31 6.48 12.51
CA LEU A 73 5.78 5.64 13.61
C LEU A 73 5.12 4.27 13.47
N SER A 74 5.93 3.23 13.48
CA SER A 74 5.48 1.97 14.05
C SER A 74 5.03 2.28 15.50
N SER A 75 3.72 2.27 15.85
CA SER A 75 3.26 2.71 17.20
C SER A 75 1.93 2.08 17.77
N GLY A 76 1.95 1.36 18.91
CA GLY A 76 1.10 0.28 19.55
C GLY A 76 1.67 -0.71 20.66
N ASN A 77 0.86 -1.07 21.63
CA ASN A 77 1.32 -1.93 22.71
C ASN A 77 1.51 -3.39 22.23
N ALA A 78 2.33 -4.20 22.91
CA ALA A 78 2.44 -5.65 22.62
C ALA A 78 1.09 -6.36 22.78
N ASP A 79 0.19 -5.78 23.57
CA ASP A 79 -1.24 -6.07 23.63
C ASP A 79 -2.05 -4.89 23.06
N PRO A 80 -2.57 -4.96 21.82
CA PRO A 80 -3.48 -3.94 21.32
C PRO A 80 -4.73 -3.89 22.21
N ALA A 81 -5.20 -2.68 22.56
CA ALA A 81 -6.48 -2.55 23.24
C ALA A 81 -7.58 -3.22 22.39
N PRO A 82 -8.53 -3.96 23.00
CA PRO A 82 -9.60 -4.60 22.24
C PRO A 82 -10.33 -3.54 21.42
N ALA A 83 -10.66 -3.88 20.17
CA ALA A 83 -11.41 -3.03 19.28
C ALA A 83 -12.71 -2.61 19.98
N ALA A 84 -12.87 -1.29 20.19
CA ALA A 84 -14.11 -0.69 20.67
C ALA A 84 -15.12 -0.56 19.53
#